data_AF-X0TDC4-F1
#
_entry.id   AF-X0TDC4-F1
#
_cell.length_a   1.000
_cell.length_b   1.000
_cell.length_c   1.000
_cell.angle_alpha   90.00
_cell.angle_beta   90.00
_cell.angle_gamma   90.00
#
_symmetry.space_group_name_H-M   'P 1'
#
loop_
_entity.id
_entity.type
_entity.pdbx_description
1 polymer ?
#
loop_
_entity_poly.entity_id
_entity_poly.type
_entity_poly.pdbx_seq_one_letter_code
_entity_poly.pdbx_strand_id
1 'polypeptide(L)'
;NKIYLKEQNNIYVAMNKLISSLEINSLTNKNIRIYCKEIENINRDNFLGKETIKKQDTYKNLQDNITTELFIPKYRDKLFWCFYIIENGYMKYETIHNAFIKEKNNKIEICENLRKKKDIIKMLKIKKNKLDNNLCNEEKISLLTFINLCRIFNYSFLILNGKIGYSNIIKDSKNTFLILKDGVDYGLYSDESKKTVKIKKALETNWIITNFKKPLKGISSYKIAELKEICNKLDIDIIKKKKKELYNLIQEKL
;
A
#
# COMPACT_ATOMS: atom_id res chain seq x y z
N ASN A 1 -60.83 0.75 -20.72
CA ASN A 1 -60.08 -0.52 -20.59
C ASN A 1 -59.12 -0.84 -21.74
N LYS A 2 -59.51 -0.84 -23.02
CA LYS A 2 -58.59 -1.24 -24.12
C LYS A 2 -57.40 -0.29 -24.40
N ILE A 3 -57.54 1.01 -24.12
CA ILE A 3 -56.48 2.01 -24.38
C ILE A 3 -55.36 1.93 -23.34
N TYR A 4 -55.71 1.84 -22.05
CA TYR A 4 -54.76 1.64 -20.94
C TYR A 4 -53.93 0.35 -21.08
N LEU A 5 -54.54 -0.74 -21.51
CA LEU A 5 -53.83 -2.01 -21.76
C LEU A 5 -52.85 -1.91 -22.94
N LYS A 6 -53.12 -1.05 -23.93
CA LYS A 6 -52.27 -0.85 -25.11
C LYS A 6 -51.04 0.01 -24.76
N GLU A 7 -51.22 1.01 -23.90
CA GLU A 7 -50.12 1.84 -23.38
C GLU A 7 -49.20 1.05 -22.43
N GLN A 8 -49.75 0.23 -21.53
CA GLN A 8 -48.94 -0.64 -20.66
C GLN A 8 -48.13 -1.67 -21.46
N ASN A 9 -48.71 -2.26 -22.52
CA ASN A 9 -47.98 -3.16 -23.41
C ASN A 9 -46.84 -2.45 -24.16
N ASN A 10 -47.06 -1.22 -24.62
CA ASN A 10 -46.01 -0.45 -25.30
C ASN A 10 -44.84 -0.12 -24.36
N ILE A 11 -45.13 0.23 -23.11
CA ILE A 11 -44.09 0.49 -22.09
C ILE A 11 -43.31 -0.79 -21.78
N TYR A 12 -43.99 -1.93 -21.63
CA TYR A 12 -43.35 -3.22 -21.38
C TYR A 12 -42.42 -3.64 -22.54
N VAL A 13 -42.85 -3.44 -23.78
CA VAL A 13 -42.03 -3.73 -24.97
C VAL A 13 -40.81 -2.80 -25.03
N ALA A 14 -40.96 -1.52 -24.69
CA ALA A 14 -39.85 -0.57 -24.64
C ALA A 14 -38.84 -0.92 -23.53
N MET A 15 -39.32 -1.28 -22.33
CA MET A 15 -38.46 -1.72 -21.22
C MET A 15 -37.68 -2.97 -21.58
N ASN A 16 -38.31 -3.98 -22.20
CA ASN A 16 -37.61 -5.20 -22.58
C ASN A 16 -36.55 -4.96 -23.66
N LYS A 17 -36.80 -4.07 -24.63
CA LYS A 17 -35.77 -3.67 -25.61
C LYS A 17 -34.55 -3.01 -24.94
N LEU A 18 -34.79 -2.21 -23.90
CA LEU A 18 -33.75 -1.50 -23.14
C LEU A 18 -32.97 -2.46 -22.23
N ILE A 19 -33.66 -3.42 -21.59
CA ILE A 19 -33.02 -4.47 -20.80
C ILE A 19 -32.17 -5.38 -21.70
N SER A 20 -32.68 -5.78 -22.86
CA SER A 20 -31.91 -6.60 -23.82
C SER A 20 -30.69 -5.86 -24.38
N SER A 21 -30.74 -4.54 -24.58
CA SER A 21 -29.56 -3.79 -25.04
C SER A 21 -28.51 -3.61 -23.93
N LEU A 22 -28.93 -3.55 -22.67
CA LEU A 22 -28.03 -3.52 -21.51
C LEU A 22 -27.43 -4.89 -21.22
N GLU A 23 -28.17 -5.97 -21.42
CA GLU A 23 -27.69 -7.35 -21.24
C GLU A 23 -26.52 -7.68 -22.18
N ILE A 24 -26.51 -7.14 -23.41
CA ILE A 24 -25.39 -7.30 -24.35
C ILE A 24 -24.07 -6.75 -23.80
N ASN A 25 -24.14 -5.70 -22.96
CA ASN A 25 -22.97 -5.06 -22.33
C ASN A 25 -22.81 -5.41 -20.84
N SER A 26 -23.63 -6.34 -20.33
CA SER A 26 -23.60 -6.74 -18.92
C SER A 26 -22.42 -7.68 -18.63
N LEU A 27 -21.88 -7.62 -17.42
CA LEU A 27 -20.76 -8.46 -16.95
C LEU A 27 -21.18 -9.91 -16.64
N THR A 28 -21.92 -10.54 -17.55
CA THR A 28 -22.27 -11.96 -17.44
C THR A 28 -21.08 -12.83 -17.84
N ASN A 29 -21.00 -14.05 -17.30
CA ASN A 29 -19.96 -15.02 -17.65
C ASN A 29 -19.87 -15.28 -19.18
N LYS A 30 -21.00 -15.16 -19.89
CA LYS A 30 -21.05 -15.30 -21.35
C LYS A 30 -20.36 -14.14 -22.06
N ASN A 31 -20.68 -12.90 -21.69
CA ASN A 31 -20.08 -11.72 -22.31
C ASN A 31 -18.61 -11.55 -21.94
N ILE A 32 -18.24 -11.83 -20.68
CA ILE A 32 -16.84 -11.86 -20.24
C ILE A 32 -16.03 -12.84 -21.10
N ARG A 33 -16.57 -14.03 -21.39
CA ARG A 33 -15.91 -15.00 -22.26
C ARG A 33 -15.75 -14.53 -23.71
N ILE A 34 -16.70 -13.75 -24.23
CA ILE A 34 -16.61 -13.15 -25.57
C ILE A 34 -15.53 -12.06 -25.59
N TYR A 35 -15.56 -11.13 -24.63
CA TYR A 35 -14.54 -10.08 -24.51
C TYR A 35 -13.14 -10.63 -24.28
N CYS A 36 -12.97 -11.68 -23.46
CA CYS A 36 -11.68 -12.32 -23.27
C CYS A 36 -11.15 -12.93 -24.58
N LYS A 37 -12.01 -13.55 -25.40
CA LYS A 37 -11.62 -14.10 -26.71
C LYS A 37 -11.23 -13.00 -27.71
N GLU A 38 -11.93 -11.87 -27.70
CA GLU A 38 -11.60 -10.71 -28.54
C GLU A 38 -10.24 -10.12 -28.15
N ILE A 39 -9.95 -10.00 -26.86
CA ILE A 39 -8.65 -9.55 -26.34
C ILE A 39 -7.52 -10.53 -26.72
N GLU A 40 -7.79 -11.84 -26.65
CA GLU A 40 -6.84 -12.87 -27.09
C GLU A 40 -6.53 -12.79 -28.59
N ASN A 41 -7.54 -12.50 -29.43
CA ASN A 41 -7.35 -12.31 -30.87
C ASN A 41 -6.59 -11.02 -31.20
N ILE A 42 -6.90 -9.91 -30.53
CA ILE A 42 -6.17 -8.63 -30.68
C ILE A 42 -4.69 -8.81 -30.30
N ASN A 43 -4.39 -9.59 -29.26
CA ASN A 43 -3.02 -9.88 -28.85
C ASN A 43 -2.29 -10.82 -29.84
N ARG A 44 -3.03 -11.68 -30.56
CA ARG A 44 -2.50 -12.53 -31.63
C ARG A 44 -2.16 -11.71 -32.88
N ASP A 45 -3.04 -10.81 -33.28
CA ASP A 45 -2.86 -9.98 -34.47
C ASP A 45 -1.73 -8.96 -34.26
N ASN A 46 -1.57 -8.44 -33.05
CA ASN A 46 -0.45 -7.55 -32.67
C ASN A 46 0.92 -8.26 -32.63
N PHE A 47 0.97 -9.60 -32.59
CA PHE A 47 2.23 -10.35 -32.61
C PHE A 47 2.72 -10.66 -34.04
N LEU A 48 1.87 -10.44 -35.07
CA LEU A 48 2.16 -10.78 -36.47
C LEU A 48 2.29 -9.58 -37.42
N GLY A 49 2.02 -8.35 -36.98
CA GLY A 49 2.11 -7.16 -37.83
C GLY A 49 3.08 -6.09 -37.32
N LYS A 50 4.28 -6.00 -37.93
CA LYS A 50 5.04 -4.73 -37.96
C LYS A 50 4.39 -3.82 -39.01
N GLU A 51 3.98 -2.61 -38.63
CA GLU A 51 4.36 -1.32 -39.29
C GLU A 51 3.53 -0.08 -38.83
N THR A 52 4.27 0.97 -38.42
CA THR A 52 4.09 2.43 -38.62
C THR A 52 2.81 3.23 -38.22
N ILE A 53 2.93 3.98 -37.11
CA ILE A 53 2.78 5.45 -36.90
C ILE A 53 1.71 6.27 -37.71
N LYS A 54 0.71 6.94 -37.05
CA LYS A 54 0.62 8.41 -36.66
C LYS A 54 -0.82 8.96 -36.41
N LYS A 55 -0.89 9.90 -35.43
CA LYS A 55 -1.82 11.05 -35.18
C LYS A 55 -3.18 10.80 -34.48
N GLN A 56 -3.32 11.28 -33.22
CA GLN A 56 -3.96 12.54 -32.76
C GLN A 56 -5.48 12.33 -32.57
N ASP A 57 -6.11 12.52 -31.41
CA ASP A 57 -6.04 13.69 -30.54
C ASP A 57 -6.26 13.40 -29.04
N THR A 58 -5.61 14.28 -28.27
CA THR A 58 -5.76 14.68 -26.88
C THR A 58 -7.05 14.31 -26.14
N TYR A 59 -6.91 13.44 -25.13
CA TYR A 59 -7.40 13.73 -23.78
C TYR A 59 -6.27 13.54 -22.77
N LYS A 60 -6.17 14.53 -21.89
CA LYS A 60 -5.14 14.76 -20.87
C LYS A 60 -4.62 13.50 -20.17
N ASN A 61 -3.29 13.39 -20.22
CA ASN A 61 -2.45 12.80 -19.18
C ASN A 61 -2.88 13.26 -17.79
N LEU A 62 -3.26 12.31 -16.93
CA LEU A 62 -3.14 12.35 -15.46
C LEU A 62 -3.28 10.94 -14.87
N GLN A 63 -2.65 9.96 -15.51
CA GLN A 63 -2.57 8.60 -14.96
C GLN A 63 -1.23 7.97 -15.30
N ASP A 64 -0.16 8.70 -14.99
CA ASP A 64 1.16 8.11 -14.90
C ASP A 64 1.20 7.18 -13.68
N ASN A 65 1.22 5.88 -13.97
CA ASN A 65 1.56 4.75 -13.08
C ASN A 65 0.57 4.41 -11.96
N ILE A 66 -0.57 3.80 -12.30
CA ILE A 66 -1.22 2.88 -11.36
C ILE A 66 -0.29 1.67 -11.20
N THR A 67 0.47 1.65 -10.12
CA THR A 67 1.27 0.49 -9.72
C THR A 67 0.34 -0.66 -9.38
N THR A 68 0.22 -1.64 -10.29
CA THR A 68 -0.47 -2.92 -10.08
C THR A 68 0.13 -3.77 -8.95
N GLU A 69 1.19 -3.29 -8.30
CA GLU A 69 1.99 -4.03 -7.33
C GLU A 69 1.74 -3.62 -5.86
N LEU A 70 0.78 -2.70 -5.59
CA LEU A 70 0.46 -2.24 -4.24
C LEU A 70 -0.96 -2.67 -3.83
N PHE A 71 -1.06 -3.43 -2.75
CA PHE A 71 -2.31 -3.80 -2.12
C PHE A 71 -2.60 -2.87 -0.93
N ILE A 72 -3.65 -2.05 -1.06
CA ILE A 72 -4.14 -1.21 0.03
C ILE A 72 -5.36 -1.90 0.66
N PRO A 73 -5.35 -2.21 1.98
CA PRO A 73 -6.52 -2.78 2.63
C PRO A 73 -7.77 -1.91 2.45
N LYS A 74 -8.95 -2.50 2.31
CA LYS A 74 -10.20 -1.77 2.03
C LYS A 74 -10.78 -1.06 3.25
N TYR A 75 -10.51 -1.58 4.44
CA TYR A 75 -11.07 -1.07 5.70
C TYR A 75 -10.36 0.18 6.22
N ARG A 76 -10.91 0.80 7.29
CA ARG A 76 -10.49 2.12 7.77
C ARG A 76 -9.05 2.18 8.30
N ASP A 77 -8.65 1.24 9.13
CA ASP A 77 -7.33 1.19 9.76
C ASP A 77 -6.32 0.41 8.89
N LYS A 78 -5.82 1.05 7.83
CA LYS A 78 -4.95 0.40 6.83
C LYS A 78 -3.75 -0.30 7.46
N LEU A 79 -3.09 0.35 8.42
CA LEU A 79 -1.90 -0.19 9.09
C LEU A 79 -2.23 -1.42 9.94
N PHE A 80 -3.34 -1.39 10.66
CA PHE A 80 -3.80 -2.57 11.39
C PHE A 80 -4.07 -3.73 10.43
N TRP A 81 -4.74 -3.48 9.31
CA TRP A 81 -5.05 -4.54 8.35
C TRP A 81 -3.81 -5.04 7.60
N CYS A 82 -2.81 -4.19 7.35
CA CYS A 82 -1.49 -4.64 6.92
C CYS A 82 -0.86 -5.60 7.93
N PHE A 83 -0.90 -5.26 9.23
CA PHE A 83 -0.40 -6.15 10.29
C PHE A 83 -1.18 -7.46 10.35
N TYR A 84 -2.51 -7.40 10.27
CA TYR A 84 -3.36 -8.58 10.26
C TYR A 84 -2.99 -9.52 9.11
N ILE A 85 -2.78 -9.00 7.90
CA ILE A 85 -2.38 -9.81 6.74
C ILE A 85 -0.98 -10.41 6.93
N ILE A 86 -0.06 -9.68 7.56
CA ILE A 86 1.28 -10.19 7.90
C ILE A 86 1.19 -11.39 8.84
N GLU A 87 0.32 -11.32 9.85
CA GLU A 87 0.18 -12.37 10.87
C GLU A 87 -0.68 -13.55 10.41
N ASN A 88 -1.75 -13.28 9.67
CA ASN A 88 -2.82 -14.24 9.37
C ASN A 88 -2.87 -14.68 7.89
N GLY A 89 -2.20 -13.95 7.00
CA GLY A 89 -2.22 -14.16 5.56
C GLY A 89 -3.39 -13.46 4.86
N TYR A 90 -3.23 -13.24 3.55
CA TYR A 90 -4.21 -12.52 2.72
C TYR A 90 -5.57 -13.23 2.65
N MET A 91 -5.59 -14.55 2.51
CA MET A 91 -6.83 -15.32 2.40
C MET A 91 -7.75 -15.13 3.62
N LYS A 92 -7.19 -15.10 4.83
CA LYS A 92 -7.97 -14.86 6.07
C LYS A 92 -8.49 -13.44 6.18
N TYR A 93 -7.91 -12.50 5.45
CA TYR A 93 -8.39 -11.13 5.38
C TYR A 93 -9.55 -11.00 4.38
N GLU A 94 -9.47 -11.72 3.27
CA GLU A 94 -10.49 -11.70 2.22
C GLU A 94 -11.83 -12.31 2.69
N THR A 95 -11.78 -13.33 3.55
CA THR A 95 -12.97 -13.99 4.13
C THR A 95 -13.67 -13.19 5.22
N ILE A 96 -13.21 -11.98 5.54
CA ILE A 96 -13.79 -11.16 6.60
C ILE A 96 -15.09 -10.51 6.10
N HIS A 97 -16.20 -10.89 6.73
CA HIS A 97 -17.50 -10.27 6.49
C HIS A 97 -17.74 -9.05 7.38
N ASN A 98 -17.41 -9.15 8.68
CA ASN A 98 -17.58 -8.06 9.65
C ASN A 98 -16.23 -7.53 10.14
N ALA A 99 -15.70 -6.55 9.43
CA ALA A 99 -14.38 -5.98 9.70
C ALA A 99 -14.30 -5.30 11.07
N PHE A 100 -15.36 -4.58 11.49
CA PHE A 100 -15.35 -3.86 12.75
C PHE A 100 -15.26 -4.80 13.96
N ILE A 101 -16.10 -5.85 13.99
CA ILE A 101 -16.06 -6.84 15.06
C ILE A 101 -14.73 -7.60 15.04
N LYS A 102 -14.29 -8.00 13.83
CA LYS A 102 -13.03 -8.75 13.68
C LYS A 102 -11.81 -7.95 14.13
N GLU A 103 -11.75 -6.67 13.77
CA GLU A 103 -10.70 -5.73 14.19
C GLU A 103 -10.69 -5.58 15.72
N LYS A 104 -11.85 -5.34 16.34
CA LYS A 104 -11.95 -5.19 17.79
C LYS A 104 -11.50 -6.44 18.53
N ASN A 105 -11.98 -7.61 18.12
CA ASN A 105 -11.63 -8.88 18.75
C ASN A 105 -10.14 -9.19 18.61
N ASN A 106 -9.56 -8.95 17.43
CA ASN A 106 -8.14 -9.20 17.20
C ASN A 106 -7.25 -8.16 17.94
N LYS A 107 -7.66 -6.88 18.04
CA LYS A 107 -6.99 -5.89 18.89
C LYS A 107 -6.96 -6.32 20.36
N ILE A 108 -8.06 -6.89 20.88
CA ILE A 108 -8.12 -7.46 22.24
C ILE A 108 -7.15 -8.64 22.39
N GLU A 109 -7.15 -9.57 21.44
CA GLU A 109 -6.24 -10.72 21.42
C GLU A 109 -4.76 -10.31 21.38
N ILE A 110 -4.43 -9.29 20.57
CA ILE A 110 -3.08 -8.70 20.57
C ILE A 110 -2.78 -8.08 21.94
N CYS A 111 -3.69 -7.27 22.50
CA CYS A 111 -3.56 -6.66 23.83
C CYS A 111 -3.29 -7.76 24.92
N GLU A 112 -3.87 -8.96 24.80
CA GLU A 112 -3.57 -10.12 25.66
C GLU A 112 -2.21 -10.76 25.41
N ASN A 113 -1.84 -10.99 24.15
CA ASN A 113 -0.53 -11.54 23.77
C ASN A 113 0.62 -10.61 24.20
N LEU A 114 0.42 -9.29 24.15
CA LEU A 114 1.36 -8.30 24.67
C LEU A 114 1.57 -8.42 26.20
N ARG A 115 0.58 -8.94 26.96
CA ARG A 115 0.76 -9.22 28.40
C ARG A 115 1.70 -10.39 28.66
N LYS A 116 1.79 -11.35 27.73
CA LYS A 116 2.69 -12.50 27.82
C LYS A 116 4.12 -12.15 27.40
N LYS A 117 4.30 -11.13 26.56
CA LYS A 117 5.60 -10.69 26.01
C LYS A 117 6.26 -9.51 26.76
N LYS A 118 6.09 -9.42 28.08
CA LYS A 118 6.58 -8.28 28.89
C LYS A 118 8.09 -8.07 28.79
N ASP A 119 8.88 -9.14 28.73
CA ASP A 119 10.34 -9.03 28.72
C ASP A 119 10.85 -8.45 27.40
N ILE A 120 10.25 -8.85 26.27
CA ILE A 120 10.54 -8.28 24.96
C ILE A 120 10.19 -6.79 24.92
N ILE A 121 9.02 -6.41 25.47
CA ILE A 121 8.60 -5.00 25.54
C ILE A 121 9.60 -4.15 26.33
N LYS A 122 10.08 -4.67 27.47
CA LYS A 122 11.11 -4.01 28.30
C LYS A 122 12.44 -3.89 27.54
N MET A 123 12.90 -4.97 26.92
CA MET A 123 14.13 -4.99 26.13
C MET A 123 14.10 -3.96 24.99
N LEU A 124 12.96 -3.84 24.30
CA LEU A 124 12.78 -2.87 23.21
C LEU A 124 12.52 -1.44 23.69
N LYS A 125 12.47 -1.19 25.01
CA LYS A 125 12.18 0.11 25.65
C LYS A 125 10.84 0.71 25.19
N ILE A 126 9.83 -0.14 24.99
CA ILE A 126 8.51 0.29 24.53
C ILE A 126 7.64 0.68 25.73
N LYS A 127 7.04 1.87 25.68
CA LYS A 127 6.07 2.32 26.69
C LYS A 127 4.73 1.59 26.49
N LYS A 128 4.51 0.50 27.22
CA LYS A 128 3.32 -0.37 27.08
C LYS A 128 2.00 0.41 27.14
N ASN A 129 1.80 1.29 28.12
CA ASN A 129 0.55 2.04 28.26
C ASN A 129 0.21 2.85 27.00
N LYS A 130 1.23 3.43 26.33
CA LYS A 130 1.04 4.19 25.09
C LYS A 130 0.72 3.26 23.91
N LEU A 131 1.33 2.08 23.87
CA LEU A 131 1.03 1.06 22.87
C LEU A 131 -0.41 0.56 23.01
N ASP A 132 -0.82 0.15 24.21
CA ASP A 132 -2.16 -0.37 24.49
C ASP A 132 -3.22 0.70 24.22
N ASN A 133 -3.00 1.95 24.64
CA ASN A 133 -3.92 3.05 24.35
C ASN A 133 -4.10 3.27 22.84
N ASN A 134 -3.00 3.33 22.08
CA ASN A 134 -3.10 3.54 20.64
C ASN A 134 -3.66 2.34 19.88
N LEU A 135 -3.51 1.13 20.40
CA LEU A 135 -4.06 -0.08 19.79
C LEU A 135 -5.55 -0.25 20.06
N CYS A 136 -5.96 -0.08 21.33
CA CYS A 136 -7.27 -0.49 21.82
C CYS A 136 -8.27 0.71 21.90
N ASN A 137 -7.82 1.98 21.96
CA ASN A 137 -8.72 3.16 22.09
C ASN A 137 -8.80 4.07 20.85
N GLU A 138 -7.78 4.09 20.00
CA GLU A 138 -7.75 4.97 18.83
C GLU A 138 -8.43 4.31 17.62
N GLU A 139 -9.04 5.12 16.76
CA GLU A 139 -9.74 4.62 15.57
C GLU A 139 -8.80 4.02 14.51
N LYS A 140 -7.54 4.49 14.49
CA LYS A 140 -6.48 3.98 13.61
C LYS A 140 -5.19 3.82 14.40
N ILE A 141 -4.48 2.72 14.21
CA ILE A 141 -3.16 2.56 14.81
C ILE A 141 -2.17 3.52 14.15
N SER A 142 -1.26 4.07 14.96
CA SER A 142 -0.15 4.85 14.46
C SER A 142 0.91 3.96 13.82
N LEU A 143 1.71 4.52 12.90
CA LEU A 143 2.86 3.82 12.32
C LEU A 143 3.85 3.33 13.39
N LEU A 144 3.99 4.07 14.49
CA LEU A 144 4.80 3.66 15.63
C LEU A 144 4.26 2.39 16.29
N THR A 145 2.94 2.28 16.46
CA THR A 145 2.28 1.09 17.00
C THR A 145 2.48 -0.10 16.08
N PHE A 146 2.29 0.08 14.77
CA PHE A 146 2.58 -0.95 13.76
C PHE A 146 4.04 -1.45 13.87
N ILE A 147 5.02 -0.54 13.88
CA ILE A 147 6.45 -0.86 14.03
C ILE A 147 6.70 -1.66 15.32
N ASN A 148 6.10 -1.24 16.43
CA ASN A 148 6.26 -1.94 17.71
C ASN A 148 5.65 -3.34 17.69
N LEU A 149 4.48 -3.51 17.08
CA LEU A 149 3.85 -4.82 16.90
C LEU A 149 4.77 -5.73 16.08
N CYS A 150 5.22 -5.29 14.91
CA CYS A 150 6.14 -6.08 14.10
C CYS A 150 7.42 -6.48 14.86
N ARG A 151 7.98 -5.58 15.68
CA ARG A 151 9.17 -5.89 16.51
C ARG A 151 8.88 -6.90 17.62
N ILE A 152 7.73 -6.80 18.29
CA ILE A 152 7.34 -7.70 19.39
C ILE A 152 6.95 -9.11 18.87
N PHE A 153 6.39 -9.18 17.67
CA PHE A 153 6.03 -10.42 17.00
C PHE A 153 7.12 -10.96 16.07
N ASN A 154 8.27 -10.29 16.01
CA ASN A 154 9.46 -10.72 15.26
C ASN A 154 9.22 -10.86 13.75
N TYR A 155 8.52 -9.89 13.15
CA TYR A 155 8.34 -9.78 11.70
C TYR A 155 9.38 -8.85 11.08
N SER A 156 10.03 -9.30 10.00
CA SER A 156 10.94 -8.47 9.21
C SER A 156 10.15 -7.58 8.28
N PHE A 157 10.45 -6.28 8.25
CA PHE A 157 9.76 -5.33 7.38
C PHE A 157 10.66 -4.20 6.87
N LEU A 158 10.22 -3.60 5.77
CA LEU A 158 10.69 -2.34 5.21
C LEU A 158 9.46 -1.47 4.94
N ILE A 159 9.41 -0.27 5.53
CA ILE A 159 8.39 0.75 5.26
C ILE A 159 9.04 1.83 4.40
N LEU A 160 8.42 2.20 3.29
CA LEU A 160 8.88 3.28 2.41
C LEU A 160 7.85 4.40 2.32
N ASN A 161 8.32 5.63 2.47
CA ASN A 161 7.61 6.87 2.19
C ASN A 161 8.43 7.66 1.16
N GLY A 162 8.14 7.47 -0.12
CA GLY A 162 8.98 7.99 -1.21
C GLY A 162 10.44 7.49 -1.10
N LYS A 163 11.39 8.43 -0.98
CA LYS A 163 12.84 8.15 -0.84
C LYS A 163 13.30 7.92 0.60
N ILE A 164 12.40 8.03 1.58
CA ILE A 164 12.71 7.78 2.99
C ILE A 164 12.19 6.39 3.35
N GLY A 165 13.05 5.56 3.94
CA GLY A 165 12.69 4.22 4.38
C GLY A 165 12.98 4.00 5.85
N TYR A 166 12.24 3.08 6.48
CA TYR A 166 12.55 2.54 7.80
C TYR A 166 12.46 1.02 7.75
N SER A 167 13.51 0.33 8.20
CA SER A 167 13.57 -1.13 8.16
C SER A 167 13.89 -1.74 9.50
N ASN A 168 13.39 -2.95 9.69
CA ASN A 168 13.82 -3.87 10.73
C ASN A 168 13.89 -5.26 10.10
N ILE A 169 15.08 -5.65 9.65
CA ILE A 169 15.31 -6.93 8.99
C ILE A 169 16.00 -7.85 9.98
N ILE A 170 15.31 -8.92 10.35
CA ILE A 170 15.82 -9.95 11.26
C ILE A 170 16.68 -10.91 10.45
N LYS A 171 17.89 -11.19 10.95
CA LYS A 171 18.79 -12.18 10.36
C LYS A 171 18.06 -13.53 10.29
N ASP A 172 18.20 -14.23 9.17
CA ASP A 172 17.58 -15.54 8.90
C ASP A 172 16.05 -15.55 8.72
N SER A 173 15.38 -14.39 8.67
CA SER A 173 13.96 -14.35 8.32
C SER A 173 13.76 -14.71 6.85
N LYS A 174 12.94 -15.74 6.57
CA LYS A 174 12.61 -16.17 5.20
C LYS A 174 11.77 -15.14 4.42
N ASN A 175 11.05 -14.27 5.12
CA ASN A 175 10.14 -13.31 4.51
C ASN A 175 10.29 -11.93 5.13
N THR A 176 10.49 -10.91 4.29
CA THR A 176 10.47 -9.50 4.68
C THR A 176 9.29 -8.84 4.00
N PHE A 177 8.44 -8.19 4.78
CA PHE A 177 7.26 -7.49 4.29
C PHE A 177 7.63 -6.09 3.82
N LEU A 178 7.13 -5.68 2.66
CA LEU A 178 7.33 -4.34 2.12
C LEU A 178 6.03 -3.56 2.24
N ILE A 179 6.08 -2.48 3.02
CA ILE A 179 4.98 -1.55 3.23
C ILE A 179 5.31 -0.26 2.47
N LEU A 180 4.43 0.17 1.59
CA LEU A 180 4.57 1.42 0.85
C LEU A 180 3.52 2.41 1.35
N LYS A 181 3.92 3.66 1.53
CA LYS A 181 3.01 4.77 1.74
C LYS A 181 2.53 5.27 0.38
N ASP A 182 1.23 5.37 0.20
CA ASP A 182 0.58 5.95 -0.97
C ASP A 182 -0.30 7.12 -0.53
N GLY A 183 0.15 8.34 -0.81
CA GLY A 183 -0.44 9.57 -0.27
C GLY A 183 -0.52 9.57 1.27
N VAL A 184 -1.73 9.40 1.80
CA VAL A 184 -2.02 9.38 3.24
C VAL A 184 -2.02 7.95 3.80
N ASP A 185 -2.27 6.95 2.96
CA ASP A 185 -2.50 5.57 3.38
C ASP A 185 -1.25 4.69 3.21
N TYR A 186 -1.34 3.47 3.74
CA TYR A 186 -0.29 2.46 3.66
C TYR A 186 -0.84 1.18 3.02
N GLY A 187 -0.01 0.52 2.21
CA GLY A 187 -0.33 -0.74 1.59
C GLY A 187 0.84 -1.72 1.63
N LEU A 188 0.53 -2.99 1.38
CA LEU A 188 1.51 -4.07 1.24
C LEU A 188 1.88 -4.25 -0.22
N TYR A 189 3.17 -4.46 -0.49
CA TYR A 189 3.60 -4.86 -1.81
C TYR A 189 3.06 -6.26 -2.15
N SER A 190 2.35 -6.40 -3.26
CA SER A 190 1.61 -7.62 -3.62
C SER A 190 2.42 -8.61 -4.47
N ASP A 191 3.43 -8.13 -5.22
CA ASP A 191 4.22 -8.99 -6.10
C ASP A 191 5.33 -9.71 -5.34
N GLU A 192 5.04 -10.92 -4.89
CA GLU A 192 5.99 -11.78 -4.17
C GLU A 192 7.25 -12.12 -4.99
N SER A 193 7.15 -12.19 -6.33
CA SER A 193 8.28 -12.55 -7.19
C SER A 193 9.34 -11.45 -7.24
N LYS A 194 8.91 -10.18 -7.24
CA LYS A 194 9.80 -9.01 -7.30
C LYS A 194 10.14 -8.42 -5.93
N LYS A 195 9.42 -8.80 -4.87
CA LYS A 195 9.52 -8.19 -3.53
C LYS A 195 10.96 -8.15 -3.02
N THR A 196 11.68 -9.25 -3.09
CA THR A 196 13.07 -9.35 -2.60
C THR A 196 14.01 -8.41 -3.36
N VAL A 197 13.87 -8.34 -4.69
CA VAL A 197 14.68 -7.44 -5.53
C VAL A 197 14.36 -5.98 -5.21
N LYS A 198 13.08 -5.65 -5.04
CA LYS A 198 12.62 -4.29 -4.70
C LYS A 198 13.13 -3.84 -3.33
N ILE A 199 13.11 -4.73 -2.33
CA ILE A 199 13.65 -4.46 -0.99
C ILE A 199 15.15 -4.16 -1.07
N LYS A 200 15.94 -5.02 -1.75
CA LYS A 200 17.39 -4.83 -1.89
C LYS A 200 17.71 -3.48 -2.54
N LYS A 201 17.08 -3.19 -3.68
CA LYS A 201 17.23 -1.91 -4.38
C LYS A 201 16.90 -0.73 -3.48
N ALA A 202 15.77 -0.79 -2.75
CA ALA A 202 15.36 0.30 -1.87
C ALA A 202 16.35 0.52 -0.70
N LEU A 203 16.95 -0.52 -0.14
CA LEU A 203 17.95 -0.38 0.92
C LEU A 203 19.23 0.33 0.43
N GLU A 204 19.59 0.14 -0.83
CA GLU A 204 20.76 0.78 -1.45
C GLU A 204 20.46 2.23 -1.83
N THR A 205 19.36 2.47 -2.56
CA THR A 205 19.06 3.76 -3.18
C THR A 205 18.39 4.76 -2.25
N ASN A 206 17.61 4.30 -1.27
CA ASN A 206 16.83 5.19 -0.43
C ASN A 206 17.59 5.56 0.85
N TRP A 207 17.15 6.64 1.49
CA TRP A 207 17.66 7.00 2.81
C TRP A 207 16.93 6.20 3.89
N ILE A 208 17.63 5.23 4.47
CA ILE A 208 17.09 4.39 5.54
C ILE A 208 17.37 5.04 6.89
N ILE A 209 16.32 5.49 7.58
CA ILE A 209 16.42 6.10 8.90
C ILE A 209 16.63 5.04 9.97
N THR A 210 17.45 5.36 10.97
CA THR A 210 17.72 4.45 12.10
C THR A 210 16.67 4.58 13.21
N ASN A 211 16.12 5.77 13.40
CA ASN A 211 15.12 6.06 14.42
C ASN A 211 13.90 6.71 13.80
N PHE A 212 12.78 6.00 13.83
CA PHE A 212 11.51 6.48 13.30
C PHE A 212 11.01 7.78 13.95
N LYS A 213 11.23 7.99 15.25
CA LYS A 213 10.76 9.20 15.97
C LYS A 213 11.65 10.41 15.75
N LYS A 214 12.93 10.17 15.48
CA LYS A 214 13.95 11.21 15.28
C LYS A 214 14.77 10.82 14.04
N PRO A 215 14.18 10.96 12.84
CA PRO A 215 14.78 10.51 11.58
C PRO A 215 16.13 11.18 11.31
N LEU A 216 16.27 12.45 11.69
CA LEU A 216 17.51 13.23 11.59
C LEU A 216 18.07 13.52 12.99
N LYS A 217 19.36 13.23 13.21
CA LYS A 217 20.07 13.63 14.44
C LYS A 217 20.39 15.12 14.41
N GLY A 218 20.86 15.71 15.51
CA GLY A 218 21.28 17.11 15.51
C GLY A 218 22.40 17.38 14.51
N ILE A 219 22.45 18.60 13.95
CA ILE A 219 23.45 19.01 12.93
C ILE A 219 24.91 18.76 13.34
N SER A 220 25.20 18.83 14.64
CA SER A 220 26.54 18.56 15.20
C SER A 220 26.97 17.10 15.03
N SER A 221 26.02 16.17 14.92
CA SER A 221 26.28 14.73 14.77
C SER A 221 26.72 14.32 13.37
N TYR A 222 26.60 15.20 12.37
CA TYR A 222 26.89 14.89 10.98
C TYR A 222 28.13 15.58 10.45
N LYS A 223 28.90 14.89 9.61
CA LYS A 223 29.89 15.50 8.72
C LYS A 223 29.22 16.05 7.47
N ILE A 224 29.86 17.00 6.78
CA ILE A 224 29.29 17.56 5.54
C ILE A 224 29.15 16.49 4.44
N ALA A 225 30.08 15.53 4.38
CA ALA A 225 30.02 14.42 3.43
C ALA A 225 28.78 13.53 3.66
N GLU A 226 28.47 13.20 4.93
CA GLU A 226 27.29 12.41 5.29
C GLU A 226 25.98 13.14 4.91
N LEU A 227 25.91 14.46 5.11
CA LEU A 227 24.75 15.24 4.68
C LEU A 227 24.61 15.23 3.15
N LYS A 228 25.71 15.31 2.41
CA LYS A 228 25.70 15.20 0.94
C LYS A 228 25.21 13.84 0.48
N GLU A 229 25.62 12.75 1.12
CA GLU A 229 25.11 11.41 0.83
C GLU A 229 23.60 11.29 1.05
N ILE A 230 23.09 11.85 2.15
CA ILE A 230 21.65 11.89 2.42
C ILE A 230 20.93 12.72 1.36
N CYS A 231 21.46 13.90 1.01
CA CYS A 231 20.90 14.74 -0.05
C CYS A 231 20.85 14.00 -1.39
N ASN A 232 21.90 13.28 -1.77
CA ASN A 232 21.93 12.46 -2.99
C ASN A 232 20.83 11.40 -2.99
N LYS A 233 20.62 10.70 -1.87
CA LYS A 233 19.55 9.69 -1.74
C LYS A 233 18.15 10.29 -1.80
N LEU A 234 18.00 11.55 -1.42
CA LEU A 234 16.74 12.30 -1.43
C LEU A 234 16.55 13.16 -2.69
N ASP A 235 17.45 13.06 -3.67
CA ASP A 235 17.48 13.87 -4.89
C ASP A 235 17.44 15.39 -4.60
N ILE A 236 18.16 15.84 -3.56
CA ILE A 236 18.30 17.25 -3.19
C ILE A 236 19.55 17.82 -3.83
N ASP A 237 19.43 18.96 -4.52
CA ASP A 237 20.58 19.67 -5.09
C ASP A 237 21.54 20.18 -3.99
N ILE A 238 22.84 19.92 -4.20
CA ILE A 238 23.95 20.16 -3.25
C ILE A 238 24.79 21.38 -3.67
N ILE A 239 24.65 21.88 -4.90
CA ILE A 239 25.58 22.83 -5.51
C ILE A 239 25.68 24.10 -4.65
N LYS A 240 26.92 24.44 -4.23
CA LYS A 240 27.30 25.61 -3.43
C LYS A 240 26.63 25.74 -2.05
N LYS A 241 26.03 24.66 -1.51
CA LYS A 241 25.34 24.72 -0.22
C LYS A 241 26.25 24.48 0.98
N LYS A 242 26.05 25.27 2.04
CA LYS A 242 26.74 25.12 3.33
C LYS A 242 26.12 24.00 4.15
N LYS A 243 26.85 23.51 5.16
CA LYS A 243 26.41 22.43 6.07
C LYS A 243 25.01 22.68 6.66
N LYS A 244 24.74 23.92 7.11
CA LYS A 244 23.46 24.31 7.72
C LYS A 244 22.31 24.28 6.71
N GLU A 245 22.55 24.73 5.48
CA GLU A 245 21.54 24.73 4.42
C GLU A 245 21.18 23.31 3.99
N LEU A 246 22.17 22.44 3.80
CA LEU A 246 21.93 21.01 3.50
C LEU A 246 21.08 20.35 4.59
N TYR A 247 21.42 20.60 5.85
CA TYR A 247 20.68 20.06 6.99
C TYR A 247 19.22 20.52 7.00
N ASN A 248 18.98 21.82 6.77
CA ASN A 248 17.63 22.37 6.74
C ASN A 248 16.80 21.80 5.59
N LEU A 249 17.39 21.63 4.40
CA LEU A 249 16.69 21.04 3.24
C LEU A 249 16.29 19.58 3.48
N ILE A 250 17.15 18.80 4.16
CA ILE A 250 16.79 17.45 4.58
C ILE A 250 15.62 17.49 5.56
N GLN A 251 15.64 18.45 6.49
CA GLN A 251 14.58 18.62 7.48
C GLN A 251 13.23 19.03 6.86
N GLU A 252 13.23 19.85 5.82
CA GLU A 252 12.02 20.23 5.07
C GLU A 252 11.38 19.08 4.29
N LYS A 253 12.17 18.06 3.94
CA LYS A 253 11.72 16.87 3.19
C LYS A 253 11.16 15.74 4.07
N LEU A 254 11.33 15.83 5.39
CA LEU A 254 10.87 14.84 6.38
C LEU A 254 9.40 15.05 6.75
#